data_AF-V5HFW5-F1
#
_entry.id   AF-V5HFW5-F1
#
_cell.length_a   1.000
_cell.length_b   1.000
_cell.length_c   1.000
_cell.angle_alpha   90.00
_cell.angle_beta   90.00
_cell.angle_gamma   90.00
#
_symmetry.space_group_name_H-M   'P 1'
#
loop_
_entity.id
_entity.type
_entity.pdbx_description
1 polymer ?
#
loop_
_entity_poly.entity_id
_entity_poly.type
_entity_poly.pdbx_seq_one_letter_code
_entity_poly.pdbx_strand_id
1 'polypeptide(L)'
;AISMAALCGDFELWLADKLRALSIDPEVFGSYITGILEGTETEEEKSEALQGILSEVCEDGISEVKDEIFSKWSAYTQSPAEGDVRVDDEGKYNVEAKLVSLMEEQAKSVVPEKSVTVEEQKLRQAILAQYAEVSDGEEESSPVPKAAAVPEAVSAAASTGAPHKEHYAPKLLARNTNAETVAHAEKEKRELSKQEHERKKAQDKLNREKQKQQQQDRKDKERKRTQKGERRR
;
A
#
# COMPACT_ATOMS: atom_id res chain seq x y z
N ALA A 1 15.16 11.02 -0.32
CA ALA A 1 14.53 10.17 0.70
C ALA A 1 15.55 9.95 1.79
N ILE A 2 15.45 10.71 2.89
CA ILE A 2 16.24 10.41 4.09
C ILE A 2 15.53 9.23 4.74
N SER A 3 16.23 8.11 4.83
CA SER A 3 15.68 6.86 5.36
C SER A 3 15.38 7.03 6.85
N MET A 4 14.26 6.49 7.33
CA MET A 4 13.93 6.43 8.78
C MET A 4 15.07 5.77 9.59
N ALA A 5 15.87 4.92 8.95
CA ALA A 5 17.10 4.34 9.51
C ALA A 5 18.23 5.36 9.75
N ALA A 6 18.32 6.44 8.98
CA ALA A 6 19.33 7.49 9.18
C ALA A 6 18.99 8.39 10.36
N LEU A 7 17.70 8.57 10.63
CA LEU A 7 17.25 9.25 11.83
C LEU A 7 17.53 8.37 13.05
N CYS A 8 17.31 7.04 13.00
CA CYS A 8 17.44 6.17 14.18
C CYS A 8 18.84 6.29 14.83
N GLY A 9 19.86 6.49 14.00
CA GLY A 9 21.23 6.66 14.45
C GLY A 9 21.48 7.89 15.34
N ASP A 10 20.82 9.03 15.12
CA ASP A 10 21.13 10.26 15.88
C ASP A 10 20.67 10.16 17.34
N PHE A 11 19.48 9.58 17.58
CA PHE A 11 18.99 9.32 18.94
C PHE A 11 19.76 8.18 19.60
N GLU A 12 20.03 7.07 18.88
CA GLU A 12 20.79 5.94 19.41
C GLU A 12 22.22 6.33 19.81
N LEU A 13 22.88 7.18 19.03
CA LEU A 13 24.21 7.71 19.36
C LEU A 13 24.18 8.57 20.62
N TRP A 14 23.19 9.46 20.73
CA TRP A 14 23.00 10.28 21.94
C TRP A 14 22.72 9.41 23.17
N LEU A 15 21.82 8.43 23.03
CA LEU A 15 21.47 7.51 24.11
C LEU A 15 22.69 6.70 24.53
N ALA A 16 23.50 6.23 23.59
CA ALA A 16 24.72 5.48 23.87
C ALA A 16 25.75 6.32 24.65
N ASP A 17 25.94 7.59 24.27
CA ASP A 17 26.83 8.50 24.99
C ASP A 17 26.30 8.87 26.38
N LYS A 18 24.98 9.04 26.52
CA LYS A 18 24.32 9.31 27.80
C LYS A 18 24.46 8.12 28.77
N LEU A 19 24.23 6.91 28.30
CA LEU A 19 24.41 5.69 29.08
C LEU A 19 25.87 5.49 29.48
N ARG A 20 26.81 5.72 28.56
CA ARG A 20 28.25 5.64 28.86
C ARG A 20 28.68 6.65 29.93
N ALA A 21 28.11 7.85 29.94
CA ALA A 21 28.37 8.87 30.97
C ALA A 21 27.90 8.42 32.36
N LEU A 22 26.87 7.57 32.43
CA LEU A 22 26.34 6.97 33.66
C LEU A 22 27.01 5.63 34.01
N SER A 23 28.06 5.24 33.28
CA SER A 23 28.73 3.92 33.39
C SER A 23 27.83 2.72 33.09
N ILE A 24 26.84 2.91 32.22
CA ILE A 24 25.88 1.89 31.78
C ILE A 24 26.30 1.38 30.40
N ASP A 25 26.17 0.07 30.17
CA ASP A 25 26.47 -0.54 28.88
C ASP A 25 25.40 -0.17 27.82
N PRO A 26 25.74 0.59 26.78
CA PRO A 26 24.80 1.00 25.75
C PRO A 26 24.39 -0.14 24.80
N GLU A 27 25.16 -1.23 24.66
CA GLU A 27 24.77 -2.34 23.78
C GLU A 27 23.56 -3.11 24.34
N VAL A 28 23.55 -3.32 25.65
CA VAL A 28 22.47 -4.04 26.35
C VAL A 28 21.28 -3.11 26.58
N PHE A 29 21.50 -1.92 27.13
CA PHE A 29 20.40 -1.04 27.55
C PHE A 29 19.92 -0.10 26.45
N GLY A 30 20.78 0.29 25.50
CA GLY A 30 20.39 1.20 24.41
C GLY A 30 19.34 0.58 23.49
N SER A 31 19.54 -0.69 23.10
CA SER A 31 18.57 -1.44 22.28
C SER A 31 17.26 -1.69 23.01
N TYR A 32 17.33 -2.04 24.30
CA TYR A 32 16.16 -2.29 25.13
C TYR A 32 15.33 -1.03 25.41
N ILE A 33 15.98 0.09 25.78
CA ILE A 33 15.34 1.39 25.99
C ILE A 33 14.67 1.86 24.70
N THR A 34 15.37 1.77 23.56
CA THR A 34 14.81 2.15 22.26
C THR A 34 13.60 1.30 21.90
N GLY A 35 13.65 -0.01 22.18
CA GLY A 35 12.51 -0.92 21.99
C GLY A 35 11.28 -0.57 22.85
N ILE A 36 11.48 -0.14 24.10
CA ILE A 36 10.38 0.36 24.96
C ILE A 36 9.77 1.63 24.35
N LEU A 37 10.62 2.56 23.91
CA LEU A 37 10.17 3.84 23.35
C LEU A 37 9.44 3.69 22.02
N GLU A 38 9.84 2.72 21.19
CA GLU A 38 9.20 2.36 19.91
C GLU A 38 7.93 1.50 20.08
N GLY A 39 7.73 0.88 21.25
CA GLY A 39 6.56 0.07 21.55
C GLY A 39 5.22 0.80 21.30
N THR A 40 4.14 0.06 21.09
CA THR A 40 2.80 0.63 20.87
C THR A 40 2.03 0.90 22.17
N GLU A 41 2.67 0.70 23.32
CA GLU A 41 2.10 0.93 24.65
C GLU A 41 1.88 2.41 24.93
N THR A 42 1.06 2.70 25.93
CA THR A 42 0.79 4.07 26.37
C THR A 42 2.05 4.72 26.94
N GLU A 43 2.10 6.06 26.94
CA GLU A 43 3.26 6.80 27.49
C GLU A 43 3.47 6.49 28.98
N GLU A 44 2.39 6.21 29.71
CA GLU A 44 2.40 5.81 31.12
C GLU A 44 3.05 4.42 31.31
N GLU A 45 2.70 3.44 30.47
CA GLU A 45 3.31 2.11 30.49
C GLU A 45 4.81 2.16 30.11
N LYS A 46 5.17 2.92 29.07
CA LYS A 46 6.58 3.15 28.69
C LYS A 46 7.38 3.80 29.81
N SER A 47 6.75 4.75 30.51
CA SER A 47 7.32 5.51 31.61
C SER A 47 7.58 4.62 32.82
N GLU A 48 6.68 3.68 33.13
CA GLU A 48 6.86 2.68 34.18
C GLU A 48 7.94 1.65 33.80
N ALA A 49 7.91 1.12 32.57
CA ALA A 49 8.89 0.15 32.08
C ALA A 49 10.32 0.72 32.05
N LEU A 50 10.47 1.95 31.52
CA LEU A 50 11.75 2.66 31.51
C LEU A 50 12.25 2.96 32.91
N GLN A 51 11.36 3.35 33.84
CA GLN A 51 11.71 3.57 35.22
C GLN A 51 12.14 2.29 35.94
N GLY A 52 11.49 1.15 35.64
CA GLY A 52 11.85 -0.15 36.19
C GLY A 52 13.30 -0.50 35.89
N ILE A 53 13.71 -0.44 34.63
CA ILE A 53 15.09 -0.75 34.24
C ILE A 53 16.09 0.30 34.71
N LEU A 54 15.73 1.59 34.68
CA LEU A 54 16.64 2.62 35.15
C LEU A 54 16.82 2.52 36.67
N SER A 55 15.83 2.04 37.42
CA SER A 55 15.98 1.82 38.87
C SER A 55 16.86 0.62 39.24
N GLU A 56 16.98 -0.35 38.34
CA GLU A 56 17.88 -1.50 38.52
C GLU A 56 19.34 -1.13 38.22
N VAL A 57 19.54 -0.14 37.34
CA VAL A 57 20.85 0.17 36.75
C VAL A 57 21.42 1.50 37.23
N CYS A 58 20.58 2.46 37.58
CA CYS A 58 20.96 3.76 38.14
C CYS A 58 20.56 3.84 39.61
N GLU A 59 21.52 4.12 40.49
CA GLU A 59 21.26 4.31 41.92
C GLU A 59 20.80 5.74 42.26
N ASP A 60 21.18 6.73 41.42
CA ASP A 60 20.84 8.15 41.58
C ASP A 60 20.33 8.76 40.25
N GLY A 61 19.47 9.79 40.32
CA GLY A 61 19.07 10.57 39.14
C GLY A 61 18.12 9.87 38.16
N ILE A 62 17.45 8.77 38.56
CA ILE A 62 16.54 7.99 37.72
C ILE A 62 15.48 8.86 37.03
N SER A 63 14.84 9.77 37.77
CA SER A 63 13.81 10.66 37.22
C SER A 63 14.40 11.63 36.19
N GLU A 64 15.59 12.17 36.45
CA GLU A 64 16.26 13.12 35.53
C GLU A 64 16.65 12.42 34.22
N VAL A 65 17.22 11.22 34.31
CA VAL A 65 17.61 10.42 33.15
C VAL A 65 16.38 10.00 32.34
N LYS A 66 15.32 9.55 33.01
CA LYS A 66 14.03 9.21 32.40
C LYS A 66 13.44 10.39 31.64
N ASP A 67 13.34 11.56 32.29
CA ASP A 67 12.74 12.76 31.71
C ASP A 67 13.57 13.28 30.52
N GLU A 68 14.90 13.18 30.60
CA GLU A 68 15.81 13.56 29.52
C GLU A 68 15.70 12.62 28.30
N ILE A 69 15.55 11.31 28.54
CA ILE A 69 15.29 10.32 27.48
C ILE A 69 13.96 10.61 26.79
N PHE A 70 12.87 10.84 27.55
CA PHE A 70 11.57 11.20 26.98
C PHE A 70 11.60 12.54 26.24
N SER A 71 12.30 13.54 26.78
CA SER A 71 12.46 14.84 26.13
C SER A 71 13.22 14.71 24.81
N LYS A 72 14.31 13.94 24.78
CA LYS A 72 15.07 13.69 23.55
C LYS A 72 14.33 12.83 22.55
N TRP A 73 13.59 11.82 23.01
CA TRP A 73 12.74 11.00 22.16
C TRP A 73 11.59 11.81 21.55
N SER A 74 10.97 12.69 22.33
CA SER A 74 9.93 13.61 21.86
C SER A 74 10.49 14.61 20.85
N ALA A 75 11.65 15.23 21.13
CA ALA A 75 12.31 16.13 20.19
C ALA A 75 12.74 15.42 18.89
N TYR A 76 13.07 14.14 18.99
CA TYR A 76 13.46 13.29 17.88
C TYR A 76 12.25 12.89 17.00
N THR A 77 11.12 12.55 17.63
CA THR A 77 9.86 12.23 16.93
C THR A 77 9.13 13.47 16.42
N GLN A 78 9.35 14.64 17.04
CA GLN A 78 8.84 15.95 16.60
C GLN A 78 9.83 16.68 15.68
N SER A 79 11.04 16.15 15.47
CA SER A 79 11.99 16.72 14.51
C SER A 79 11.39 16.62 13.10
N PRO A 80 11.23 17.76 12.40
CA PRO A 80 10.39 17.85 11.23
C PRO A 80 11.04 17.19 10.01
N ALA A 81 10.33 16.24 9.40
CA ALA A 81 10.16 16.33 7.96
C ALA A 81 9.46 17.67 7.69
N GLU A 82 10.10 18.57 6.95
CA GLU A 82 9.59 19.91 6.61
C GLU A 82 8.10 19.88 6.22
N GLY A 83 7.26 20.63 6.94
CA GLY A 83 5.85 20.79 6.59
C GLY A 83 4.96 21.22 7.74
N ASP A 84 5.05 22.50 8.11
CA ASP A 84 4.03 23.37 8.74
C ASP A 84 2.80 22.67 9.35
N VAL A 85 2.71 22.61 10.69
CA VAL A 85 1.43 22.61 11.39
C VAL A 85 1.57 23.35 12.72
N ARG A 86 0.91 24.50 12.81
CA ARG A 86 0.65 25.20 14.07
C ARG A 86 -0.23 24.32 14.97
N VAL A 87 0.17 24.23 16.23
CA VAL A 87 -0.54 23.47 17.28
C VAL A 87 -1.72 24.31 17.75
N ASP A 88 -2.94 23.79 17.60
CA ASP A 88 -4.08 24.27 18.39
C ASP A 88 -4.20 23.43 19.67
N ASP A 89 -4.62 24.13 20.72
CA ASP A 89 -4.75 23.74 22.13
C ASP A 89 -5.80 22.63 22.34
N GLU A 90 -5.53 21.39 21.89
CA GLU A 90 -6.33 20.21 22.33
C GLU A 90 -5.74 18.83 21.99
N GLY A 91 -4.41 18.68 21.93
CA GLY A 91 -3.71 17.41 22.21
C GLY A 91 -4.16 16.14 21.47
N LYS A 92 -4.87 16.23 20.34
CA LYS A 92 -5.31 15.08 19.55
C LYS A 92 -4.70 15.17 18.18
N TYR A 93 -3.76 14.26 17.93
CA TYR A 93 -3.20 13.97 16.63
C TYR A 93 -4.31 13.93 15.59
N ASN A 94 -4.29 14.87 14.65
CA ASN A 94 -5.29 14.98 13.61
C ASN A 94 -5.06 13.95 12.48
N VAL A 95 -4.79 12.70 12.88
CA VAL A 95 -4.74 11.55 11.97
C VAL A 95 -6.15 11.31 11.42
N GLU A 96 -7.18 11.53 12.25
CA GLU A 96 -8.57 11.35 11.87
C GLU A 96 -9.01 12.37 10.80
N ALA A 97 -8.74 13.69 10.91
CA ALA A 97 -9.14 14.59 9.81
C ALA A 97 -8.25 14.46 8.57
N LYS A 98 -6.98 14.02 8.71
CA LYS A 98 -6.18 13.64 7.53
C LYS A 98 -6.74 12.38 6.85
N LEU A 99 -7.20 11.40 7.62
CA LEU A 99 -7.87 10.20 7.11
C LEU A 99 -9.21 10.54 6.46
N VAL A 100 -10.04 11.36 7.11
CA VAL A 100 -11.32 11.85 6.58
C VAL A 100 -11.08 12.68 5.31
N SER A 101 -10.10 13.58 5.30
CA SER A 101 -9.76 14.38 4.12
C SER A 101 -9.24 13.51 2.98
N LEU A 102 -8.38 12.53 3.26
CA LEU A 102 -7.85 11.62 2.24
C LEU A 102 -8.93 10.67 1.70
N MET A 103 -9.84 10.19 2.56
CA MET A 103 -11.00 9.40 2.16
C MET A 103 -11.97 10.23 1.31
N GLU A 104 -12.21 11.49 1.66
CA GLU A 104 -13.05 12.39 0.87
C GLU A 104 -12.43 12.72 -0.50
N GLU A 105 -11.10 12.89 -0.53
CA GLU A 105 -10.35 13.16 -1.76
C GLU A 105 -10.28 11.93 -2.68
N GLN A 106 -10.10 10.73 -2.12
CA GLN A 106 -10.18 9.47 -2.87
C GLN A 106 -11.61 9.19 -3.34
N ALA A 107 -12.65 9.50 -2.55
CA ALA A 107 -14.06 9.34 -2.93
C ALA A 107 -14.49 10.28 -4.07
N LYS A 108 -13.93 11.49 -4.18
CA LYS A 108 -14.16 12.42 -5.30
C LYS A 108 -13.55 11.96 -6.63
N SER A 109 -12.68 10.94 -6.62
CA SER A 109 -12.00 10.41 -7.80
C SER A 109 -12.59 9.10 -8.35
N VAL A 110 -13.61 8.52 -7.70
CA VAL A 110 -14.25 7.30 -8.20
C VAL A 110 -15.18 7.63 -9.37
N VAL A 111 -14.64 7.40 -10.56
CA VAL A 111 -15.25 6.72 -11.71
C VAL A 111 -16.76 7.00 -11.94
N PRO A 112 -17.15 7.69 -13.03
CA PRO A 112 -18.56 7.67 -13.44
C PRO A 112 -18.97 6.22 -13.67
N GLU A 113 -20.04 5.77 -13.00
CA GLU A 113 -20.62 4.44 -13.18
C GLU A 113 -20.75 4.13 -14.67
N LYS A 114 -19.92 3.21 -15.17
CA LYS A 114 -20.16 2.59 -16.46
C LYS A 114 -21.45 1.80 -16.28
N SER A 115 -22.51 2.22 -16.95
CA SER A 115 -23.77 1.49 -17.05
C SER A 115 -23.45 0.11 -17.63
N VAL A 116 -23.37 -0.91 -16.76
CA VAL A 116 -23.14 -2.29 -17.18
C VAL A 116 -24.29 -2.65 -18.11
N THR A 117 -23.96 -2.86 -19.38
CA THR A 117 -24.97 -3.20 -20.39
C THR A 117 -25.53 -4.60 -20.11
N VAL A 118 -26.80 -4.83 -20.48
CA VAL A 118 -27.50 -6.11 -20.23
C VAL A 118 -26.72 -7.32 -20.76
N GLU A 119 -26.01 -7.15 -21.88
CA GLU A 119 -25.13 -8.18 -22.46
C GLU A 119 -23.94 -8.53 -21.57
N GLU A 120 -23.34 -7.54 -20.90
CA GLU A 120 -22.21 -7.75 -19.99
C GLU A 120 -22.65 -8.42 -18.68
N GLN A 121 -23.86 -8.12 -18.19
CA GLN A 121 -24.46 -8.83 -17.06
C GLN A 121 -24.76 -10.30 -17.40
N LYS A 122 -25.29 -10.55 -18.60
CA LYS A 122 -25.59 -11.91 -19.08
C LYS A 122 -24.31 -12.72 -19.27
N LEU A 123 -23.25 -12.11 -19.79
CA LEU A 123 -21.93 -12.75 -19.90
C LEU A 123 -21.35 -13.07 -18.51
N ARG A 124 -21.40 -12.13 -17.58
CA ARG A 124 -20.94 -12.33 -16.19
C ARG A 124 -21.71 -13.45 -15.49
N GLN A 125 -23.02 -13.51 -15.70
CA GLN A 125 -23.88 -14.56 -15.15
C GLN A 125 -23.60 -15.93 -15.77
N ALA A 126 -23.39 -16.01 -17.09
CA ALA A 126 -23.06 -17.25 -17.78
C ALA A 126 -21.72 -17.83 -17.30
N ILE A 127 -20.71 -16.98 -17.12
CA ILE A 127 -19.42 -17.39 -16.55
C ILE A 127 -19.62 -17.90 -15.11
N LEU A 128 -20.36 -17.17 -14.27
CA LEU A 128 -20.64 -17.60 -12.89
C LEU A 128 -21.39 -18.95 -12.83
N ALA A 129 -22.37 -19.16 -13.72
CA ALA A 129 -23.13 -20.40 -13.79
C ALA A 129 -22.23 -21.61 -14.16
N GLN A 130 -21.28 -21.40 -15.06
CA GLN A 130 -20.29 -22.43 -15.42
C GLN A 130 -19.40 -22.83 -14.23
N TYR A 131 -19.17 -21.93 -13.26
CA TYR A 131 -18.45 -22.24 -12.04
C TYR A 131 -19.36 -22.74 -10.90
N ALA A 132 -20.65 -22.39 -10.92
CA ALA A 132 -21.63 -22.85 -9.95
C ALA A 132 -21.92 -24.36 -10.09
N GLU A 133 -21.87 -24.89 -11.31
CA GLU A 133 -22.01 -26.33 -11.60
C GLU A 133 -20.87 -27.19 -11.02
N VAL A 134 -19.79 -26.58 -10.54
CA VAL A 134 -18.63 -27.28 -9.94
C VAL A 134 -18.62 -27.22 -8.41
N SER A 135 -19.53 -26.45 -7.78
CA SER A 135 -19.49 -26.18 -6.34
C SER A 135 -20.68 -26.73 -5.53
N ASP A 136 -21.70 -27.32 -6.16
CA ASP A 136 -22.80 -27.96 -5.44
C ASP A 136 -22.78 -29.47 -5.70
N GLY A 137 -22.34 -30.23 -4.70
CA GLY A 137 -22.25 -31.68 -4.75
C GLY A 137 -23.51 -32.33 -4.18
N GLU A 138 -24.12 -33.22 -5.00
CA GLU A 138 -25.00 -34.38 -4.73
C GLU A 138 -25.85 -34.58 -6.01
N GLU A 139 -26.04 -35.72 -6.68
CA GLU A 139 -25.89 -37.15 -6.38
C GLU A 139 -26.02 -37.96 -7.72
N GLU A 140 -25.41 -39.16 -7.73
CA GLU A 140 -25.72 -40.36 -8.54
C GLU A 140 -25.31 -40.49 -10.04
N SER A 141 -24.21 -41.22 -10.29
CA SER A 141 -24.24 -42.59 -10.84
C SER A 141 -22.84 -43.20 -11.07
N SER A 142 -22.65 -44.41 -10.53
CA SER A 142 -21.50 -45.33 -10.62
C SER A 142 -21.33 -45.93 -12.05
N PRO A 143 -20.31 -46.75 -12.44
CA PRO A 143 -19.07 -47.21 -11.77
C PRO A 143 -17.76 -47.08 -12.62
N VAL A 144 -16.64 -47.31 -11.93
CA VAL A 144 -15.23 -47.41 -12.38
C VAL A 144 -14.98 -48.55 -13.40
N PRO A 145 -14.02 -48.38 -14.33
CA PRO A 145 -13.09 -49.49 -14.60
C PRO A 145 -11.59 -49.11 -14.59
N LYS A 146 -10.83 -50.13 -14.21
CA LYS A 146 -9.39 -50.23 -13.94
C LYS A 146 -8.47 -50.03 -15.16
N ALA A 147 -7.25 -49.60 -14.83
CA ALA A 147 -5.95 -50.05 -15.37
C ALA A 147 -5.64 -49.88 -16.87
N ALA A 148 -4.54 -49.18 -17.18
CA ALA A 148 -3.29 -49.79 -17.69
C ALA A 148 -2.43 -48.80 -18.50
N ALA A 149 -1.12 -49.01 -18.41
CA ALA A 149 -0.08 -48.72 -19.39
C ALA A 149 0.41 -47.26 -19.56
N VAL A 150 1.54 -46.98 -18.91
CA VAL A 150 2.54 -46.01 -19.40
C VAL A 150 3.58 -46.82 -20.19
N PRO A 151 3.82 -46.56 -21.49
CA PRO A 151 4.99 -47.10 -22.16
C PRO A 151 6.17 -46.11 -22.06
N GLU A 152 7.27 -46.66 -21.57
CA GLU A 152 8.62 -46.12 -21.57
C GLU A 152 9.15 -46.03 -23.02
N ALA A 153 9.74 -44.89 -23.40
CA ALA A 153 10.52 -44.76 -24.62
C ALA A 153 11.84 -44.03 -24.33
N VAL A 154 12.89 -44.84 -24.38
CA VAL A 154 14.31 -44.55 -24.23
C VAL A 154 14.87 -43.66 -25.36
N SER A 155 15.83 -42.79 -25.04
CA SER A 155 17.00 -42.57 -25.90
C SER A 155 18.20 -42.01 -25.10
N ALA A 156 19.32 -42.69 -25.27
CA ALA A 156 20.65 -42.48 -24.71
C ALA A 156 21.36 -41.26 -25.38
N ALA A 157 22.54 -40.73 -25.02
CA ALA A 157 23.67 -41.15 -24.19
C ALA A 157 24.49 -39.88 -23.82
N ALA A 158 24.95 -39.75 -22.57
CA ALA A 158 26.36 -39.79 -22.14
C ALA A 158 27.19 -38.50 -22.23
N SER A 159 27.51 -37.92 -21.05
CA SER A 159 28.88 -37.54 -20.68
C SER A 159 28.99 -37.44 -19.14
N THR A 160 30.00 -38.11 -18.62
CA THR A 160 30.32 -38.53 -17.25
C THR A 160 30.77 -37.45 -16.26
N GLY A 161 30.41 -37.62 -14.98
CA GLY A 161 31.04 -37.00 -13.79
C GLY A 161 30.18 -37.12 -12.52
N ALA A 162 30.28 -38.23 -11.77
CA ALA A 162 29.49 -38.54 -10.55
C ALA A 162 30.27 -38.23 -9.25
N PRO A 163 29.75 -38.44 -8.01
CA PRO A 163 28.38 -38.26 -7.46
C PRO A 163 28.37 -37.49 -6.10
N HIS A 164 27.27 -36.81 -5.74
CA HIS A 164 26.87 -36.71 -4.32
C HIS A 164 25.35 -36.82 -4.19
N LYS A 165 24.94 -37.77 -3.36
CA LYS A 165 23.57 -38.24 -3.17
C LYS A 165 22.93 -37.45 -2.02
N GLU A 166 22.07 -36.50 -2.34
CA GLU A 166 21.04 -35.95 -1.44
C GLU A 166 19.83 -35.61 -2.31
N HIS A 167 18.89 -36.55 -2.40
CA HIS A 167 17.59 -36.34 -3.06
C HIS A 167 16.65 -35.63 -2.08
N TYR A 168 16.65 -34.29 -2.08
CA TYR A 168 15.51 -33.52 -1.59
C TYR A 168 15.13 -32.44 -2.61
N ALA A 169 14.18 -32.83 -3.47
CA ALA A 169 13.32 -32.03 -4.35
C ALA A 169 13.76 -30.59 -4.75
N PRO A 170 14.30 -30.38 -5.98
CA PRO A 170 14.42 -29.04 -6.58
C PRO A 170 13.07 -28.44 -7.05
N LYS A 171 11.93 -29.01 -6.63
CA LYS A 171 10.58 -28.70 -7.16
C LYS A 171 9.74 -27.78 -6.26
N LEU A 172 10.27 -27.35 -5.11
CA LEU A 172 9.58 -26.48 -4.15
C LEU A 172 10.01 -25.01 -4.22
N LEU A 173 11.08 -24.70 -4.96
CA LEU A 173 11.50 -23.31 -5.17
C LEU A 173 10.80 -22.79 -6.43
N ALA A 174 9.83 -21.90 -6.23
CA ALA A 174 9.15 -21.21 -7.32
C ALA A 174 10.17 -20.53 -8.24
N ARG A 175 9.88 -20.53 -9.56
CA ARG A 175 10.72 -19.86 -10.56
C ARG A 175 10.87 -18.38 -10.18
N ASN A 176 12.10 -17.86 -10.24
CA ASN A 176 12.35 -16.44 -10.00
C ASN A 176 11.60 -15.59 -11.04
N THR A 177 10.65 -14.77 -10.58
CA THR A 177 9.82 -13.89 -11.42
C THR A 177 10.33 -12.46 -11.47
N ASN A 178 11.40 -12.12 -10.75
CA ASN A 178 11.85 -10.73 -10.58
C ASN A 178 12.13 -10.05 -11.93
N ALA A 179 12.79 -10.75 -12.86
CA ALA A 179 13.06 -10.22 -14.20
C ALA A 179 11.77 -10.02 -15.03
N GLU A 180 10.82 -10.94 -14.92
CA GLU A 180 9.53 -10.86 -15.60
C GLU A 180 8.66 -9.72 -15.03
N THR A 181 8.66 -9.55 -13.71
CA THR A 181 7.98 -8.44 -13.01
C THR A 181 8.52 -7.08 -13.42
N VAL A 182 9.84 -6.93 -13.51
CA VAL A 182 10.46 -5.66 -13.94
C VAL A 182 10.11 -5.35 -15.40
N ALA A 183 10.20 -6.33 -16.29
CA ALA A 183 9.83 -6.15 -17.69
C ALA A 183 8.34 -5.82 -17.88
N HIS A 184 7.46 -6.43 -17.08
CA HIS A 184 6.03 -6.13 -17.08
C HIS A 184 5.76 -4.70 -16.61
N ALA A 185 6.35 -4.30 -15.47
CA ALA A 185 6.18 -2.96 -14.91
C ALA A 185 6.66 -1.87 -15.88
N GLU A 186 7.78 -2.08 -16.59
CA GLU A 186 8.26 -1.12 -17.59
C GLU A 186 7.28 -1.02 -18.79
N LYS A 187 6.78 -2.17 -19.26
CA LYS A 187 5.81 -2.23 -20.36
C LYS A 187 4.49 -1.55 -19.99
N GLU A 188 3.98 -1.78 -18.80
CA GLU A 188 2.77 -1.13 -18.28
C GLU A 188 2.97 0.37 -18.15
N LYS A 189 4.12 0.83 -17.63
CA LYS A 189 4.42 2.27 -17.53
C LYS A 189 4.43 2.95 -18.90
N ARG A 190 5.01 2.30 -19.92
CA ARG A 190 5.01 2.81 -21.29
C ARG A 190 3.59 2.87 -21.88
N GLU A 191 2.78 1.85 -21.62
CA GLU A 191 1.41 1.77 -22.14
C GLU A 191 0.48 2.79 -21.45
N LEU A 192 0.58 2.93 -20.12
CA LEU A 192 -0.16 3.95 -19.36
C LEU A 192 0.15 5.36 -19.84
N SER A 193 1.43 5.67 -20.11
CA SER A 193 1.81 6.99 -20.63
C SER A 193 1.19 7.29 -22.00
N LYS A 194 1.08 6.28 -22.87
CA LYS A 194 0.40 6.42 -24.17
C LYS A 194 -1.10 6.62 -23.99
N GLN A 195 -1.75 5.80 -23.17
CA GLN A 195 -3.18 5.89 -22.90
C GLN A 195 -3.55 7.22 -22.24
N GLU A 196 -2.73 7.73 -21.33
CA GLU A 196 -2.96 9.03 -20.69
C GLU A 196 -2.88 10.17 -21.70
N HIS A 197 -1.89 10.15 -22.60
CA HIS A 197 -1.77 11.13 -23.68
C HIS A 197 -2.96 11.08 -24.64
N GLU A 198 -3.39 9.88 -25.04
CA GLU A 198 -4.58 9.70 -25.89
C GLU A 198 -5.86 10.16 -25.18
N ARG A 199 -6.02 9.83 -23.90
CA ARG A 199 -7.16 10.26 -23.08
C ARG A 199 -7.20 11.77 -22.93
N LYS A 200 -6.06 12.43 -22.69
CA LYS A 200 -5.95 13.89 -22.62
C LYS A 200 -6.35 14.53 -23.94
N LYS A 201 -5.83 14.02 -25.06
CA LYS A 201 -6.19 14.50 -26.41
C LYS A 201 -7.68 14.31 -26.72
N ALA A 202 -8.27 13.19 -26.32
CA ALA A 202 -9.70 12.92 -26.49
C ALA A 202 -10.56 13.86 -25.62
N GLN A 203 -10.16 14.07 -24.36
CA GLN A 203 -10.84 14.97 -23.43
C GLN A 203 -10.82 16.42 -23.92
N ASP A 204 -9.67 16.89 -24.42
CA ASP A 204 -9.53 18.23 -25.00
C ASP A 204 -10.43 18.41 -26.24
N LYS A 205 -10.54 17.38 -27.08
CA LYS A 205 -11.43 17.38 -28.24
C LYS A 205 -12.91 17.46 -27.82
N LEU A 206 -13.32 16.64 -26.85
CA LEU A 206 -14.69 16.64 -26.32
C LEU A 206 -15.05 17.97 -25.65
N ASN A 207 -14.14 18.55 -24.87
CA ASN A 207 -14.35 19.85 -24.24
C ASN A 207 -14.56 20.95 -25.27
N ARG A 208 -13.77 20.95 -26.35
CA ARG A 208 -13.91 21.92 -27.45
C ARG A 208 -15.25 21.77 -28.17
N GLU A 209 -15.69 20.54 -28.43
CA GLU A 209 -16.96 20.27 -29.08
C GLU A 209 -18.15 20.64 -28.18
N LYS A 210 -18.08 20.30 -26.89
CA LYS A 210 -19.08 20.70 -25.89
C LYS A 210 -19.21 22.22 -25.81
N GLN A 211 -18.10 22.97 -25.85
CA GLN A 211 -18.14 24.43 -25.86
C GLN A 211 -18.80 24.98 -27.14
N LYS A 212 -18.51 24.40 -28.31
CA LYS A 212 -19.17 24.77 -29.57
C LYS A 212 -20.68 24.48 -29.54
N GLN A 213 -21.07 23.32 -29.03
CA GLN A 213 -22.47 22.92 -28.92
C GLN A 213 -23.23 23.86 -27.98
N GLN A 214 -22.66 24.20 -26.82
CA GLN A 214 -23.28 25.16 -25.89
C GLN A 214 -23.45 26.55 -26.51
N GLN A 215 -22.52 27.01 -27.33
CA GLN A 215 -22.68 28.29 -28.05
C GLN A 215 -23.80 28.21 -29.10
N GLN A 216 -23.89 27.10 -29.84
CA GLN A 216 -24.94 26.90 -30.83
C GLN A 216 -26.32 26.80 -30.17
N ASP A 217 -26.45 26.03 -29.09
CA ASP A 217 -27.69 25.90 -28.33
C ASP A 217 -28.15 27.23 -27.73
N ARG A 218 -27.22 28.08 -27.26
CA ARG A 218 -27.55 29.45 -26.81
C ARG A 218 -28.09 30.30 -27.94
N LYS A 219 -27.44 30.29 -29.12
CA LYS A 219 -27.90 31.01 -30.32
C LYS A 219 -29.28 30.53 -30.77
N ASP A 220 -29.51 29.23 -30.78
CA ASP A 220 -30.80 28.66 -31.22
C ASP A 220 -31.92 28.90 -30.19
N LYS A 221 -31.61 28.86 -28.89
CA LYS A 221 -32.57 29.28 -27.83
C LYS A 221 -32.95 30.75 -27.97
N GLU A 222 -31.98 31.61 -28.26
CA GLU A 222 -32.23 33.04 -28.47
C GLU A 222 -33.08 33.28 -29.73
N ARG A 223 -32.76 32.64 -30.86
CA ARG A 223 -33.57 32.67 -32.09
C ARG A 223 -35.00 32.17 -31.87
N LYS A 224 -35.18 31.08 -31.11
CA LYS A 224 -36.52 30.57 -30.76
C LYS A 224 -37.29 31.52 -29.85
N ARG A 225 -36.60 32.23 -28.94
CA ARG A 225 -37.21 33.22 -28.04
C ARG A 225 -37.72 34.44 -28.81
N THR A 226 -36.95 34.96 -29.76
CA THR A 226 -37.35 36.12 -30.57
C THR A 226 -38.48 35.78 -31.56
N GLN A 227 -38.43 34.61 -32.20
CA GLN A 227 -39.47 34.18 -33.15
C GLN A 227 -40.84 33.93 -32.50
N LYS A 228 -40.87 33.46 -31.24
CA LYS A 228 -42.12 33.35 -30.46
C LYS A 228 -42.72 34.70 -30.05
N GLY A 229 -41.90 35.75 -29.94
CA GLY A 229 -42.36 37.10 -29.60
C GLY A 229 -43.09 37.78 -30.75
N GLU A 230 -42.66 37.53 -31.98
CA GLU A 230 -43.26 38.07 -33.20
C GLU A 230 -44.57 37.37 -33.56
N ARG A 231 -44.64 36.04 -33.37
CA ARG A 231 -45.83 35.24 -33.67
C ARG A 231 -46.97 35.41 -32.67
N ARG A 232 -46.73 36.14 -31.58
CA ARG A 232 -47.67 36.39 -30.47
C ARG A 232 -48.19 37.84 -30.46
N ARG A 233 -47.67 38.70 -31.34
CA ARG A 233 -48.17 40.06 -31.59
C ARG A 233 -49.10 40.08 -32.79
#